data_AF-A0A917WM33-F1
#
_entry.id   AF-A0A917WM33-F1
#
_cell.length_a   1.000
_cell.length_b   1.000
_cell.length_c   1.000
_cell.angle_alpha   90.00
_cell.angle_beta   90.00
_cell.angle_gamma   90.00
#
_symmetry.space_group_name_H-M   'P 1'
#
loop_
_entity.id
_entity.type
_entity.pdbx_description
1 polymer ?
#
loop_
_entity_poly.entity_id
_entity_poly.type
_entity_poly.pdbx_seq_one_letter_code
_entity_poly.pdbx_strand_id
1 'polypeptide(L)' 'MRTQQLPAGSLRIGQRVVREGRPLVVASVRFEGAGGGVVSVLFAGEAVRATFAPGEVLVVEVGTAA' A
#
# COMPACT_ATOMS: atom_id res chain seq x y z
N MET A 1 11.12 11.54 -9.76
CA MET A 1 10.21 10.66 -9.00
C MET A 1 10.65 10.70 -7.55
N ARG A 2 9.80 11.12 -6.62
CA ARG A 2 10.13 11.17 -5.19
C ARG A 2 9.41 10.02 -4.49
N THR A 3 10.09 9.32 -3.60
CA THR A 3 9.49 8.29 -2.76
C THR A 3 9.43 8.75 -1.31
N GLN A 4 8.48 8.20 -0.55
CA GLN A 4 8.41 8.33 0.89
C GLN A 4 8.13 6.98 1.53
N GLN A 5 8.45 6.87 2.81
CA GLN A 5 8.13 5.70 3.62
C GLN A 5 6.82 5.93 4.37
N LEU A 6 5.90 4.98 4.30
CA LEU A 6 4.62 5.03 4.98
C LEU A 6 4.31 3.69 5.67
N PRO A 7 3.73 3.69 6.87
CA PRO A 7 3.21 2.45 7.45
C PRO A 7 2.04 1.92 6.59
N ALA A 8 1.93 0.61 6.43
CA ALA A 8 0.89 -0.04 5.63
C ALA A 8 -0.51 0.38 6.06
N GLY A 9 -0.74 0.62 7.36
CA GLY A 9 -2.01 1.11 7.89
C GLY A 9 -2.40 2.53 7.44
N SER A 10 -1.45 3.30 6.92
CA SER A 10 -1.71 4.63 6.35
C SER A 10 -1.97 4.63 4.85
N LEU A 11 -1.85 3.48 4.18
CA LEU A 11 -2.08 3.39 2.74
C LEU A 11 -3.49 3.82 2.35
N ARG A 12 -3.60 4.43 1.17
CA ARG A 12 -4.83 4.90 0.55
C ARG A 12 -4.92 4.40 -0.88
N ILE A 13 -6.15 4.19 -1.35
CA ILE A 13 -6.44 3.83 -2.75
C ILE A 13 -5.87 4.91 -3.67
N GLY A 14 -5.28 4.49 -4.79
CA GLY A 14 -4.62 5.35 -5.78
C GLY A 14 -3.15 5.62 -5.51
N GLN A 15 -2.65 5.37 -4.29
CA GLN A 15 -1.21 5.47 -4.02
C GLN A 15 -0.41 4.40 -4.78
N ARG A 16 0.83 4.71 -5.13
CA ARG A 16 1.75 3.79 -5.82
C ARG A 16 2.77 3.25 -4.84
N VAL A 17 2.69 1.97 -4.49
CA VAL A 17 3.65 1.29 -3.62
C VAL A 17 4.72 0.65 -4.49
N VAL A 18 5.99 0.87 -4.17
CA VAL A 18 7.12 0.21 -4.84
C VAL A 18 7.33 -1.15 -4.20
N ARG A 19 7.12 -2.24 -4.95
CA ARG A 19 7.41 -3.61 -4.53
C ARG A 19 8.27 -4.28 -5.59
N GLU A 20 9.32 -4.99 -5.18
CA GLU A 20 10.21 -5.72 -6.12
C GLU A 20 10.75 -4.82 -7.26
N GLY A 21 10.99 -3.55 -6.97
CA GLY A 21 11.46 -2.56 -7.96
C GLY A 21 10.39 -2.03 -8.92
N ARG A 22 9.12 -2.47 -8.82
CA ARG A 22 8.01 -2.02 -9.66
C ARG A 22 6.96 -1.22 -8.87
N PRO A 23 6.44 -0.10 -9.41
CA PRO A 23 5.32 0.60 -8.78
C PRO A 23 3.99 -0.11 -9.05
N LEU A 24 3.25 -0.35 -7.98
CA LEU A 24 1.93 -0.97 -7.99
C LEU A 24 0.90 -0.01 -7.41
N VAL A 25 -0.20 0.22 -8.12
CA VAL A 25 -1.28 1.11 -7.66
C VAL A 25 -2.17 0.38 -6.66
N VAL A 26 -2.40 0.96 -5.49
CA VAL A 26 -3.35 0.46 -4.50
C VAL A 26 -4.76 0.58 -5.04
N ALA A 27 -5.43 -0.55 -5.29
CA ALA A 27 -6.81 -0.60 -5.78
C ALA A 27 -7.83 -0.78 -4.64
N SER A 28 -7.47 -1.48 -3.56
CA SER A 28 -8.33 -1.68 -2.39
C SER A 28 -7.49 -1.89 -1.14
N VAL A 29 -7.95 -1.36 -0.01
CA VAL A 29 -7.37 -1.60 1.32
C VAL A 29 -8.47 -2.15 2.23
N ARG A 30 -8.18 -3.21 2.98
CA ARG A 30 -9.04 -3.77 4.03
C ARG A 30 -8.25 -3.91 5.32
N PHE A 31 -8.88 -3.54 6.42
CA PHE A 31 -8.34 -3.71 7.76
C PHE A 31 -9.07 -4.88 8.41
N GLU A 32 -8.32 -5.89 8.82
CA GLU A 32 -8.82 -7.15 9.34
C GLU A 32 -8.30 -7.38 10.76
N GLY A 33 -9.09 -8.07 11.59
CA GLY A 33 -8.79 -8.32 13.00
C GLY A 33 -9.20 -7.19 13.96
N ALA A 34 -9.40 -7.53 15.24
CA ALA A 34 -9.73 -6.55 16.28
C ALA A 34 -8.57 -5.53 16.42
N GLY A 35 -8.91 -4.23 16.35
CA GLY A 35 -7.91 -3.15 16.36
C GLY A 35 -7.12 -2.99 15.06
N GLY A 36 -7.52 -3.67 13.97
CA GLY A 36 -6.87 -3.57 12.67
C GLY A 36 -5.54 -4.30 12.57
N GLY A 37 -5.41 -5.47 13.21
CA GLY A 37 -4.15 -6.23 13.31
C GLY A 37 -3.53 -6.66 11.97
N VAL A 38 -4.28 -6.58 10.87
CA VAL A 38 -3.83 -6.95 9.53
C VAL A 38 -4.32 -5.94 8.49
N VAL A 39 -3.45 -5.55 7.56
CA VAL A 39 -3.80 -4.71 6.39
C VAL A 39 -3.71 -5.54 5.12
N SER A 40 -4.87 -5.82 4.51
CA SER A 40 -5.02 -6.58 3.26
C SER A 40 -5.21 -5.65 2.07
N VAL A 41 -4.20 -5.54 1.20
CA VAL A 41 -4.15 -4.61 0.06
C VAL A 41 -4.26 -5.36 -1.26
N LEU A 42 -5.19 -4.95 -2.12
CA LEU A 42 -5.24 -5.37 -3.52
C LEU A 42 -4.56 -4.30 -4.38
N PHE A 43 -3.62 -4.73 -5.22
CA PHE A 43 -2.99 -3.85 -6.20
C PHE A 43 -3.67 -3.99 -7.58
N ALA A 44 -3.69 -2.92 -8.36
CA ALA A 44 -4.24 -2.93 -9.71
C ALA A 44 -3.46 -3.91 -10.60
N GLY A 45 -4.18 -4.80 -11.29
CA GLY A 45 -3.58 -5.83 -12.14
C GLY A 45 -3.13 -7.09 -11.41
N GLU A 46 -3.18 -7.12 -10.07
CA GLU A 46 -2.88 -8.32 -9.28
C GLU A 46 -4.18 -9.08 -8.97
N ALA A 47 -4.14 -10.41 -9.06
CA ALA A 47 -5.29 -11.27 -8.75
C ALA A 47 -5.46 -11.53 -7.25
N VAL A 48 -4.38 -11.37 -6.48
CA VAL A 48 -4.30 -11.75 -5.06
C VAL A 48 -3.99 -10.52 -4.20
N ARG A 49 -4.54 -10.49 -2.99
CA ARG A 49 -4.24 -9.47 -1.98
C ARG A 49 -2.90 -9.75 -1.32
N ALA A 50 -2.12 -8.71 -1.11
CA ALA A 50 -0.96 -8.75 -0.22
C ALA A 50 -1.40 -8.37 1.19
N THR A 51 -0.73 -8.95 2.18
CA THR A 51 -1.07 -8.79 3.58
C THR A 51 0.13 -8.23 4.33
N PHE A 52 -0.10 -7.22 5.16
CA PHE A 52 0.95 -6.49 5.87
C PHE A 52 0.57 -6.28 7.33
N ALA A 53 1.58 -6.16 8.20
CA ALA A 53 1.35 -5.63 9.54
C ALA A 53 1.05 -4.11 9.43
N PRO A 54 0.16 -3.53 10.26
CA PRO A 54 -0.20 -2.11 10.15
C PRO A 54 0.98 -1.14 10.26
N GLY A 55 1.99 -1.49 11.06
CA GLY A 55 3.23 -0.71 11.23
C GLY A 55 4.33 -1.05 10.23
N GLU A 56 4.10 -2.00 9.33
CA GLU A 56 5.09 -2.37 8.31
C GLU A 56 5.33 -1.20 7.36
N VAL A 57 6.59 -0.82 7.18
CA VAL A 57 6.97 0.36 6.40
C VAL A 57 7.10 0.00 4.93
N LEU A 58 6.30 0.67 4.10
CA LEU A 58 6.26 0.49 2.66
C LEU A 58 6.77 1.75 1.96
N VAL A 59 7.43 1.57 0.81
CA VAL A 59 7.90 2.67 -0.03
C VAL A 59 6.79 3.08 -0.98
N VAL A 60 6.41 4.35 -0.98
CA VAL A 60 5.32 4.91 -1.78
C VAL A 60 5.86 6.02 -2.67
N GLU A 61 5.51 6.01 -3.95
CA GLU A 61 5.81 7.13 -4.85
C GLU A 61 4.89 8.31 -4.55
N VAL A 62 5.48 9.49 -4.43
CA VAL A 62 4.79 10.76 -4.28
C VAL A 62 4.80 11.44 -5.64
N GLY A 63 3.66 11.36 -6.33
CA GLY A 63 3.38 12.25 -7.44
C GLY A 63 2.93 13.59 -6.87
N THR A 64 3.65 14.68 -7.17
CA THR A 64 3.04 16.01 -7.11
C THR A 64 1.87 15.99 -8.09
N ALA A 65 0.64 16.07 -7.58
CA ALA A 65 -0.50 16.41 -8.41
C ALA A 65 -0.16 17.75 -9.08
N ALA A 66 -0.10 17.74 -10.41
CA ALA A 66 -0.01 18.94 -11.22
C ALA A 66 -1.40 19.57 -11.35
#